data_AF-A0A1G3H6R1-F1
#
_entry.id   AF-A0A1G3H6R1-F1
#
_cell.length_a   1.000
_cell.length_b   1.000
_cell.length_c   1.000
_cell.angle_alpha   90.00
_cell.angle_beta   90.00
_cell.angle_gamma   90.00
#
_symmetry.space_group_name_H-M   'P 1'
#
loop_
_entity.id
_entity.type
_entity.pdbx_description
1 polymer ?
#
loop_
_entity_poly.entity_id
_entity_poly.type
_entity_poly.pdbx_seq_one_letter_code
_entity_poly.pdbx_strand_id
1 'polypeptide(L)'
;MNSLFKLFAVILVVVSSIGGVSADDSAFATSQPSGNSALDEARLAIKANDWKKALVSLNLALKEEPRNADVHNLLGYSYRKQASPNLPKAFEHYNIALKLDPKHKGAHEYIGEAYLMDKKPLEAEKHLARLEAICGNRNCEEYADLAKAIARYKAQSK
;
A
#
# COMPACT_ATOMS: atom_id res chain seq x y z
N MET A 1 19.31 71.06 38.97
CA MET A 1 18.83 69.95 39.83
C MET A 1 17.55 69.41 39.21
N ASN A 2 17.65 68.15 38.76
CA ASN A 2 16.66 67.27 38.13
C ASN A 2 15.26 67.35 38.80
N SER A 3 14.12 67.07 38.19
CA SER A 3 13.81 66.21 37.05
C SER A 3 12.38 66.56 36.57
N LEU A 4 12.21 66.83 35.28
CA LEU A 4 10.90 66.72 34.60
C LEU A 4 10.81 65.29 34.07
N PHE A 5 9.66 64.62 34.19
CA PHE A 5 9.00 63.86 33.13
C PHE A 5 7.74 63.14 33.66
N LYS A 6 6.60 63.74 33.33
CA LYS A 6 5.34 63.18 32.81
C LYS A 6 4.45 62.23 33.64
N LEU A 7 3.23 62.76 33.83
CA LEU A 7 1.90 62.18 33.98
C LEU A 7 1.76 60.64 33.89
N PHE A 8 1.23 60.07 34.97
CA PHE A 8 0.59 58.76 35.00
C PHE A 8 -0.87 58.88 34.52
N ALA A 9 -1.23 58.06 33.53
CA ALA A 9 -2.60 57.87 33.10
C ALA A 9 -3.29 56.77 33.93
N VAL A 10 -4.56 57.05 34.19
CA VAL A 10 -5.55 56.34 35.00
C VAL A 10 -6.03 55.07 34.26
N ILE A 11 -6.45 54.02 34.99
CA ILE A 11 -7.81 53.42 34.95
C ILE A 11 -7.82 51.96 35.45
N LEU A 12 -8.68 51.78 36.44
CA LEU A 12 -9.21 50.56 37.05
C LEU A 12 -9.62 49.48 36.03
N VAL A 13 -9.24 48.22 36.30
CA VAL A 13 -10.07 47.06 35.96
C VAL A 13 -10.10 46.13 37.16
N VAL A 14 -11.31 45.97 37.72
CA VAL A 14 -11.66 44.99 38.74
C VAL A 14 -12.14 43.75 38.01
N VAL A 15 -11.52 42.58 38.23
CA VAL A 15 -12.19 41.30 37.99
C VAL A 15 -11.86 40.34 39.13
N SER A 16 -12.95 39.85 39.73
CA SER A 16 -13.05 39.02 40.92
C SER A 16 -12.57 37.58 40.70
N SER A 17 -12.21 36.96 41.82
CA SER A 17 -11.53 35.69 41.95
C SER A 17 -12.45 34.44 41.93
N ILE A 18 -11.85 33.32 41.48
CA ILE A 18 -12.06 31.91 41.85
C ILE A 18 -13.21 31.13 41.14
N GLY A 19 -12.82 30.05 40.44
CA GLY A 19 -13.65 28.86 40.28
C GLY A 19 -13.30 27.93 39.12
N GLY A 20 -12.74 26.74 39.43
CA GLY A 20 -12.98 25.50 38.68
C GLY A 20 -12.00 25.10 37.58
N VAL A 21 -11.22 24.05 37.85
CA VAL A 21 -10.58 23.20 36.82
C VAL A 21 -11.59 22.18 36.29
N SER A 22 -11.70 22.02 34.97
CA SER A 22 -12.24 20.85 34.24
C SER A 22 -11.78 21.00 32.79
N ALA A 23 -10.80 20.23 32.35
CA ALA A 23 -10.95 18.92 31.72
C ALA A 23 -11.45 19.04 30.26
N ASP A 24 -10.46 19.01 29.36
CA ASP A 24 -10.45 18.29 28.08
C ASP A 24 -11.76 18.28 27.26
N ASP A 25 -11.89 19.25 26.34
CA ASP A 25 -12.65 19.04 25.11
C ASP A 25 -11.65 18.74 24.00
N SER A 26 -11.09 17.53 24.07
CA SER A 26 -10.54 16.84 22.91
C SER A 26 -11.65 16.75 21.87
N ALA A 27 -11.70 17.74 20.97
CA ALA A 27 -12.54 17.70 19.79
C ALA A 27 -12.16 16.45 19.00
N PHE A 28 -12.95 15.40 19.22
CA PHE A 28 -12.91 14.15 18.50
C PHE A 28 -13.09 14.52 17.04
N ALA A 29 -11.98 14.57 16.31
CA ALA A 29 -12.01 14.68 14.88
C ALA A 29 -12.80 13.47 14.40
N THR A 30 -14.07 13.70 14.09
CA THR A 30 -14.87 12.75 13.34
C THR A 30 -14.11 12.55 12.04
N SER A 31 -13.38 11.45 11.94
CA SER A 31 -12.87 10.95 10.68
C SER A 31 -14.09 10.68 9.83
N GLN A 32 -14.51 11.69 9.07
CA GLN A 32 -15.37 11.49 7.93
C GLN A 32 -14.74 10.35 7.13
N PRO A 33 -15.45 9.25 6.83
CA PRO A 33 -14.92 8.28 5.90
C PRO A 33 -14.77 9.04 4.58
N SER A 34 -13.54 9.36 4.18
CA SER A 34 -13.28 9.63 2.77
C SER A 34 -13.83 8.41 2.02
N GLY A 35 -14.76 8.64 1.10
CA GLY A 35 -15.72 7.64 0.62
C GLY A 35 -15.18 6.45 -0.18
N ASN A 36 -13.89 6.09 -0.04
CA ASN A 36 -13.23 4.97 -0.70
C ASN A 36 -12.63 4.03 0.36
N SER A 37 -12.70 2.70 0.14
CA SER A 37 -12.05 1.74 1.05
C SER A 37 -10.52 1.90 1.03
N ALA A 38 -9.83 1.42 2.06
CA ALA A 38 -8.37 1.39 2.07
C ALA A 38 -7.79 0.62 0.86
N LEU A 39 -8.52 -0.38 0.35
CA LEU A 39 -8.17 -1.12 -0.86
C LEU A 39 -8.33 -0.27 -2.13
N ASP A 40 -9.36 0.58 -2.22
CA ASP A 40 -9.54 1.48 -3.35
C ASP A 40 -8.46 2.56 -3.38
N GLU A 41 -8.11 3.13 -2.22
CA GLU A 41 -6.99 4.06 -2.09
C GLU A 41 -5.66 3.42 -2.49
N ALA A 42 -5.44 2.17 -2.12
CA ALA A 42 -4.29 1.38 -2.57
C ALA A 42 -4.26 1.24 -4.09
N ARG A 43 -5.38 0.87 -4.73
CA ARG A 43 -5.46 0.71 -6.20
C ARG A 43 -5.19 2.03 -6.92
N LEU A 44 -5.70 3.14 -6.41
CA LEU A 44 -5.41 4.48 -6.95
C LEU A 44 -3.93 4.84 -6.81
N ALA A 45 -3.32 4.58 -5.66
CA ALA A 45 -1.89 4.80 -5.44
C ALA A 45 -1.01 3.93 -6.35
N ILE A 46 -1.38 2.65 -6.54
CA ILE A 46 -0.72 1.74 -7.48
C ILE A 46 -0.79 2.26 -8.92
N LYS A 47 -1.96 2.73 -9.36
CA LYS A 47 -2.13 3.34 -10.70
C LYS A 47 -1.25 4.57 -10.89
N ALA A 48 -1.01 5.34 -9.82
CA ALA A 48 -0.12 6.48 -9.81
C ALA A 48 1.37 6.12 -9.63
N ASN A 49 1.71 4.82 -9.49
CA ASN A 49 3.03 4.33 -9.08
C ASN A 49 3.53 4.92 -7.75
N ASP A 50 2.63 5.40 -6.89
CA ASP A 50 2.95 5.83 -5.53
C ASP A 50 3.00 4.62 -4.60
N TRP A 51 4.11 3.87 -4.70
CA TRP A 51 4.30 2.63 -3.95
C TRP A 51 4.30 2.84 -2.43
N LYS A 52 4.71 4.03 -1.97
CA LYS A 52 4.73 4.35 -0.54
C LYS A 52 3.29 4.47 -0.02
N LYS A 53 2.45 5.24 -0.71
CA LYS A 53 1.03 5.36 -0.36
C LYS A 53 0.26 4.05 -0.55
N ALA A 54 0.58 3.29 -1.61
CA ALA A 54 0.01 1.98 -1.85
C ALA A 54 0.24 1.04 -0.66
N LEU A 55 1.48 0.91 -0.18
CA LEU A 55 1.79 0.05 0.96
C LEU A 55 1.10 0.51 2.25
N VAL A 56 0.98 1.81 2.51
CA VAL A 56 0.25 2.31 3.69
C VAL A 56 -1.22 1.87 3.62
N SER A 57 -1.87 2.12 2.48
CA SER A 57 -3.29 1.83 2.28
C SER A 57 -3.56 0.31 2.28
N LEU A 58 -2.67 -0.49 1.68
CA LEU A 58 -2.76 -1.95 1.69
C LEU A 58 -2.57 -2.54 3.11
N ASN A 59 -1.72 -1.96 3.94
CA ASN A 59 -1.57 -2.41 5.33
C ASN A 59 -2.81 -2.07 6.17
N LEU A 60 -3.55 -1.02 5.83
CA LEU A 60 -4.85 -0.75 6.44
C LEU A 60 -5.90 -1.76 5.95
N ALA A 61 -6.00 -1.98 4.64
CA ALA A 61 -6.89 -2.98 4.05
C ALA A 61 -6.62 -4.40 4.61
N LEU A 62 -5.35 -4.75 4.86
CA LEU A 62 -4.98 -6.03 5.45
C LEU A 62 -5.48 -6.20 6.89
N LYS A 63 -5.59 -5.13 7.68
CA LYS A 63 -6.14 -5.19 9.05
C LYS A 63 -7.64 -5.46 9.03
N GLU A 64 -8.35 -4.91 8.04
CA GLU A 64 -9.78 -5.10 7.85
C GLU A 64 -10.08 -6.49 7.27
N GLU A 65 -9.28 -6.91 6.29
CA GLU A 65 -9.48 -8.13 5.53
C GLU A 65 -8.21 -9.01 5.47
N PRO A 66 -7.79 -9.60 6.61
CA PRO A 66 -6.52 -10.35 6.71
C PRO A 66 -6.47 -11.64 5.89
N ARG A 67 -7.59 -12.04 5.28
CA ARG A 67 -7.71 -13.24 4.43
C ARG A 67 -8.09 -12.91 2.99
N ASN A 68 -7.98 -11.64 2.58
CA ASN A 68 -8.24 -11.25 1.21
C ASN A 68 -6.99 -11.50 0.33
N ALA A 69 -7.14 -12.40 -0.64
CA ALA A 69 -6.07 -12.76 -1.57
C ALA A 69 -5.64 -11.59 -2.46
N ASP A 70 -6.55 -10.70 -2.86
CA ASP A 70 -6.24 -9.51 -3.65
C ASP A 70 -5.36 -8.54 -2.87
N VAL A 71 -5.64 -8.33 -1.58
CA VAL A 71 -4.83 -7.44 -0.72
C VAL A 71 -3.41 -7.97 -0.64
N HIS A 72 -3.24 -9.27 -0.41
CA HIS A 72 -1.93 -9.91 -0.41
C HIS A 72 -1.25 -9.85 -1.78
N ASN A 73 -1.97 -10.10 -2.87
CA ASN A 73 -1.43 -9.96 -4.22
C ASN A 73 -0.91 -8.53 -4.49
N LEU A 74 -1.67 -7.51 -4.12
CA LEU A 74 -1.29 -6.11 -4.32
C LEU A 74 -0.17 -5.65 -3.38
N LEU A 75 -0.05 -6.22 -2.17
CA LEU A 75 1.13 -6.05 -1.31
C LEU A 75 2.37 -6.61 -1.98
N GLY A 76 2.27 -7.84 -2.51
CA GLY A 76 3.36 -8.47 -3.25
C GLY A 76 3.78 -7.63 -4.45
N TYR A 77 2.79 -7.16 -5.23
CA TYR A 77 2.99 -6.29 -6.38
C TYR A 77 3.69 -4.99 -5.97
N SER A 78 3.20 -4.33 -4.92
CA SER A 78 3.75 -3.06 -4.47
C SER A 78 5.19 -3.20 -3.97
N TYR A 79 5.53 -4.26 -3.23
CA TYR A 79 6.92 -4.51 -2.79
C TYR A 79 7.87 -4.80 -3.95
N ARG A 80 7.39 -5.45 -5.02
CA ARG A 80 8.18 -5.75 -6.22
C ARG A 80 8.45 -4.51 -7.08
N LYS A 81 7.50 -3.57 -7.14
CA LYS A 81 7.53 -2.44 -8.09
C LYS A 81 8.23 -1.18 -7.57
N GLN A 82 8.61 -1.14 -6.30
CA GLN A 82 9.36 -0.01 -5.73
C GLN A 82 10.69 0.18 -6.46
N ALA A 83 11.25 1.40 -6.39
CA ALA A 83 12.57 1.70 -6.96
C ALA A 83 13.69 0.78 -6.43
N SER A 84 13.56 0.36 -5.17
CA SER A 84 14.37 -0.69 -4.55
C SER A 84 13.45 -1.86 -4.16
N PRO A 85 13.26 -2.85 -5.03
CA PRO A 85 12.33 -3.96 -4.78
C PRO A 85 12.68 -4.77 -3.54
N ASN A 86 11.68 -5.12 -2.73
CA ASN A 86 11.82 -6.07 -1.64
C ASN A 86 11.23 -7.42 -2.07
N LEU A 87 12.02 -8.21 -2.80
CA LEU A 87 11.58 -9.52 -3.30
C LEU A 87 11.17 -10.52 -2.20
N PRO A 88 11.87 -10.62 -1.04
CA PRO A 88 11.42 -11.49 0.05
C PRO A 88 9.98 -11.19 0.51
N LYS A 89 9.64 -9.91 0.76
CA LYS A 89 8.27 -9.53 1.11
C LYS A 89 7.28 -9.71 -0.03
N ALA A 90 7.72 -9.51 -1.27
CA ALA A 90 6.90 -9.78 -2.43
C ALA A 90 6.48 -11.25 -2.48
N PHE A 91 7.45 -12.17 -2.38
CA PHE A 91 7.19 -13.62 -2.34
C PHE A 91 6.34 -14.03 -1.15
N GLU A 92 6.58 -13.49 0.05
CA GLU A 92 5.75 -13.76 1.23
C GLU A 92 4.27 -13.52 0.93
N HIS A 93 3.92 -12.33 0.44
CA HIS A 93 2.53 -11.98 0.20
C HIS A 93 1.93 -12.69 -1.01
N TYR A 94 2.67 -12.89 -2.10
CA TYR A 94 2.14 -13.70 -3.21
C TYR A 94 1.86 -15.14 -2.77
N ASN A 95 2.72 -15.75 -1.95
CA ASN A 95 2.50 -17.10 -1.42
C ASN A 95 1.27 -17.15 -0.51
N ILE A 96 1.02 -16.12 0.30
CA ILE A 96 -0.21 -16.03 1.09
C ILE A 96 -1.43 -15.90 0.17
N ALA A 97 -1.38 -15.03 -0.84
CA ALA A 97 -2.45 -14.88 -1.82
C ALA A 97 -2.79 -16.21 -2.50
N LEU A 98 -1.79 -16.96 -2.95
CA LEU A 98 -1.96 -18.27 -3.59
C LEU A 98 -2.36 -19.39 -2.62
N LYS A 99 -2.07 -19.25 -1.32
CA LYS A 99 -2.61 -20.15 -0.30
C LYS A 99 -4.10 -19.91 -0.04
N LEU A 100 -4.53 -18.65 -0.10
CA LEU A 100 -5.92 -18.24 0.08
C LEU A 100 -6.76 -18.55 -1.16
N ASP A 101 -6.24 -18.24 -2.35
CA ASP A 101 -6.83 -18.56 -3.65
C ASP A 101 -5.77 -19.17 -4.59
N PRO A 102 -5.70 -20.51 -4.68
CA PRO A 102 -4.79 -21.22 -5.59
C PRO A 102 -5.07 -21.06 -7.09
N LYS A 103 -6.10 -20.29 -7.46
CA LYS A 103 -6.45 -19.96 -8.85
C LYS A 103 -6.33 -18.47 -9.14
N HIS A 104 -5.81 -17.67 -8.20
CA HIS A 104 -5.65 -16.24 -8.37
C HIS A 104 -4.67 -15.94 -9.51
N LYS A 105 -5.18 -15.52 -10.67
CA LYS A 105 -4.40 -15.31 -11.90
C LYS A 105 -3.33 -14.24 -11.73
N GLY A 106 -3.71 -13.05 -11.24
CA GLY A 106 -2.74 -11.96 -11.00
C GLY A 106 -1.59 -12.34 -10.06
N ALA A 107 -1.85 -13.11 -9.00
CA ALA A 107 -0.80 -13.61 -8.12
C ALA A 107 0.14 -14.59 -8.81
N HIS A 108 -0.37 -15.49 -9.68
CA HIS A 108 0.47 -16.36 -10.50
C HIS A 108 1.33 -15.57 -11.49
N GLU A 109 0.77 -14.56 -12.16
CA GLU A 109 1.52 -13.67 -13.05
C GLU A 109 2.65 -12.96 -12.29
N TYR A 110 2.29 -12.21 -11.24
CA TYR A 110 3.22 -11.30 -10.59
C TYR A 110 4.31 -12.02 -9.78
N ILE A 111 4.03 -13.18 -9.19
CA ILE A 111 5.08 -14.00 -8.57
C ILE A 111 6.00 -14.61 -9.63
N GLY A 112 5.47 -14.97 -10.81
CA GLY A 112 6.27 -15.41 -11.94
C GLY A 112 7.24 -14.32 -12.39
N GLU A 113 6.77 -13.08 -12.52
CA GLU A 113 7.65 -11.93 -12.80
C GLU A 113 8.68 -11.69 -11.68
N ALA A 114 8.30 -11.89 -10.41
CA ALA A 114 9.22 -11.78 -9.29
C ALA A 114 10.34 -12.83 -9.36
N TYR A 115 10.04 -14.07 -9.76
CA TYR A 115 11.04 -15.10 -9.97
C TYR A 115 12.01 -14.76 -11.10
N LEU A 116 11.57 -14.07 -12.16
CA LEU A 116 12.47 -13.58 -13.20
C LEU A 116 13.43 -12.53 -12.65
N MET A 117 12.97 -11.61 -11.80
CA MET A 117 13.84 -10.65 -11.11
C MET A 117 14.86 -11.34 -10.19
N ASP A 118 14.48 -12.46 -9.58
CA ASP A 118 15.33 -13.31 -8.74
C ASP A 118 16.18 -14.32 -9.55
N LYS A 119 16.24 -14.17 -10.88
CA LYS A 119 17.01 -15.05 -11.80
C LYS A 119 16.61 -16.52 -11.74
N LYS A 120 15.34 -16.82 -11.46
CA LYS A 120 14.75 -18.16 -11.36
C LYS A 120 13.69 -18.41 -12.45
N PRO A 121 14.07 -18.49 -13.74
CA PRO A 121 13.11 -18.62 -14.83
C PRO A 121 12.29 -19.91 -14.80
N LEU A 122 12.85 -21.00 -14.28
CA LEU A 122 12.11 -22.27 -14.15
C LEU A 122 10.92 -22.15 -13.19
N GLU A 123 11.03 -21.32 -12.15
CA GLU A 123 9.90 -21.09 -11.24
C GLU A 123 8.83 -20.23 -11.89
N ALA A 124 9.22 -19.21 -12.67
CA ALA A 124 8.28 -18.44 -13.48
C ALA A 124 7.50 -19.33 -14.47
N GLU A 125 8.15 -20.30 -15.11
CA GLU A 125 7.51 -21.24 -16.03
C GLU A 125 6.48 -22.15 -15.35
N LYS A 126 6.69 -22.54 -14.08
CA LYS A 126 5.67 -23.29 -13.31
C LYS A 126 4.40 -22.45 -13.12
N HIS A 127 4.54 -21.16 -12.83
CA HIS A 127 3.39 -20.26 -12.72
C HIS A 127 2.71 -20.01 -14.06
N LEU A 128 3.46 -19.96 -15.17
CA LEU A 128 2.88 -19.88 -16.51
C LEU A 128 2.05 -21.13 -16.84
N ALA A 129 2.57 -22.33 -16.56
CA ALA A 129 1.83 -23.58 -16.74
C ALA A 129 0.56 -23.64 -15.88
N ARG A 130 0.62 -23.07 -14.67
CA ARG A 130 -0.55 -22.95 -13.81
C ARG A 130 -1.60 -21.99 -14.37
N LEU A 131 -1.19 -20.84 -14.92
CA LEU A 131 -2.09 -19.93 -15.64
C LEU A 131 -2.73 -20.59 -16.86
N GLU A 132 -1.97 -21.37 -17.63
CA GLU A 132 -2.50 -22.14 -18.76
C GLU A 132 -3.64 -23.07 -18.32
N ALA A 133 -3.43 -23.81 -17.23
CA ALA A 133 -4.43 -24.70 -16.65
C ALA A 133 -5.65 -23.95 -16.09
N ILE A 134 -5.46 -22.76 -15.50
CA ILE A 134 -6.55 -21.93 -14.96
C ILE A 134 -7.39 -21.32 -16.08
N CYS A 135 -6.75 -20.87 -17.15
CA CYS A 135 -7.40 -20.10 -18.22
C CYS A 135 -7.98 -21.00 -19.33
N GLY A 136 -7.59 -22.28 -19.40
CA GLY A 136 -8.18 -23.26 -20.30
C GLY A 136 -8.07 -22.83 -21.76
N ASN A 137 -6.83 -22.59 -22.23
CA ASN A 137 -6.39 -22.19 -23.58
C ASN A 137 -5.68 -20.82 -23.65
N ARG A 138 -4.82 -20.47 -22.68
CA ARG A 138 -3.89 -19.32 -22.78
C ARG A 138 -4.54 -17.97 -23.10
N ASN A 139 -5.85 -17.83 -22.84
CA ASN A 139 -6.71 -16.74 -23.32
C ASN A 139 -6.83 -15.58 -22.33
N CYS A 140 -6.21 -15.67 -21.17
CA CYS A 140 -6.24 -14.64 -20.15
C CYS A 140 -5.03 -13.71 -20.29
N GLU A 141 -5.23 -12.45 -19.91
CA GLU A 141 -4.22 -11.39 -19.92
C GLU A 141 -2.97 -11.80 -19.15
N GLU A 142 -3.17 -12.39 -17.98
CA GLU A 142 -2.09 -12.81 -17.07
C GLU A 142 -1.16 -13.85 -17.69
N TYR A 143 -1.70 -14.78 -18.48
CA TYR A 143 -0.89 -15.74 -19.21
C TYR A 143 -0.03 -15.04 -20.28
N ALA A 144 -0.65 -14.15 -21.04
CA ALA A 144 0.02 -13.45 -22.14
C ALA A 144 1.17 -12.58 -21.60
N ASP A 145 0.93 -11.87 -20.49
CA ASP A 145 1.92 -10.99 -19.88
C ASP A 145 3.10 -11.77 -19.29
N LEU A 146 2.85 -12.83 -18.51
CA LEU A 146 3.93 -13.65 -17.98
C LEU A 146 4.71 -14.37 -19.10
N ALA A 147 4.04 -14.89 -20.13
CA ALA A 147 4.71 -15.51 -21.27
C ALA A 147 5.66 -14.52 -21.97
N LYS A 148 5.20 -13.27 -22.16
CA LYS A 148 5.99 -12.19 -22.74
C LYS A 148 7.18 -11.81 -21.85
N ALA A 149 6.99 -11.76 -20.53
CA ALA A 149 8.07 -11.49 -19.57
C ALA A 149 9.15 -12.58 -19.62
N ILE A 150 8.76 -13.86 -19.62
CA ILE A 150 9.69 -15.00 -19.74
C ILE A 150 10.46 -14.95 -21.07
N ALA A 151 9.77 -14.68 -22.19
CA ALA A 151 10.42 -14.58 -23.50
C ALA A 151 11.48 -13.46 -23.54
N ARG A 152 11.16 -12.28 -22.98
CA ARG A 152 12.11 -11.16 -22.88
C ARG A 152 13.32 -11.50 -22.02
N TYR A 153 13.11 -12.12 -20.86
CA TYR A 153 14.19 -12.55 -19.97
C TYR A 153 15.17 -13.50 -20.68
N LYS A 154 14.63 -14.51 -21.40
CA LYS A 154 15.45 -15.47 -22.17
C LYS A 154 16.24 -14.81 -23.30
N ALA A 155 15.66 -13.81 -23.98
CA ALA A 155 16.34 -13.09 -25.05
C ALA A 155 17.51 -12.23 -24.54
N GLN A 156 17.40 -11.67 -23.33
CA GLN A 156 18.45 -10.85 -22.71
C GLN A 156 19.56 -11.67 -22.03
N SER A 157 19.30 -12.95 -21.78
CA SER A 157 20.23 -13.87 -21.11
C SER A 157 21.11 -14.68 -22.09
N LYS A 158 21.01 -14.39 -23.39
CA LYS A 158 21.85 -14.95 -24.45
C LYS A 158 22.98 -13.98 -24.78
#